data_AF-A0A3S4GR70-F1
#
_entry.id   AF-A0A3S4GR70-F1
#
_cell.length_a   1.000
_cell.length_b   1.000
_cell.length_c   1.000
_cell.angle_alpha   90.00
_cell.angle_beta   90.00
_cell.angle_gamma   90.00
#
_symmetry.space_group_name_H-M   'P 1'
#
loop_
_entity.id
_entity.type
_entity.pdbx_description
1 polymer ?
#
loop_
_entity_poly.entity_id
_entity_poly.type
_entity_poly.pdbx_seq_one_letter_code
_entity_poly.pdbx_strand_id
1 'polypeptide(L)'
;MFNKIDLMDKAEAEEKAKAIAEALGWEGTYYLISAASQLGVKDLCWDVMTFIIENPIAQAEEAKQPEKVEFMWDDYHRQQLAEVEEDADDDWG
;
A
#
# COMPACT_ATOMS: atom_id res chain seq x y z
N MET A 1 -13.24 4.87 -2.94
CA MET A 1 -12.45 5.87 -2.18
C MET A 1 -11.84 6.81 -3.19
N PHE A 2 -12.05 8.11 -3.02
CA PHE A 2 -11.51 9.18 -3.86
C PHE A 2 -10.41 9.89 -3.08
N ASN A 3 -9.18 9.85 -3.60
CA ASN A 3 -8.00 10.44 -2.96
C ASN A 3 -7.61 11.77 -3.64
N LYS A 4 -6.75 12.54 -2.97
CA LYS A 4 -6.17 13.81 -3.43
C LYS A 4 -7.15 14.97 -3.46
N ILE A 5 -8.09 15.01 -2.51
CA ILE A 5 -9.03 16.13 -2.38
C ILE A 5 -8.34 17.45 -1.98
N ASP A 6 -7.07 17.42 -1.61
CA ASP A 6 -6.24 18.60 -1.35
C ASP A 6 -5.93 19.43 -2.60
N LEU A 7 -6.06 18.84 -3.80
CA LEU A 7 -5.78 19.52 -5.06
C LEU A 7 -6.95 20.36 -5.59
N MET A 8 -8.09 20.32 -4.92
CA MET A 8 -9.31 21.00 -5.35
C MET A 8 -10.14 21.43 -4.15
N ASP A 9 -11.13 22.28 -4.37
CA ASP A 9 -12.03 22.69 -3.29
C ASP A 9 -12.94 21.52 -2.86
N LYS A 10 -13.32 21.52 -1.59
CA LYS A 10 -14.15 20.45 -1.00
C LYS A 10 -15.46 20.23 -1.77
N ALA A 11 -16.14 21.31 -2.16
CA ALA A 11 -17.38 21.23 -2.92
C ALA A 11 -17.18 20.62 -4.31
N GLU A 12 -16.09 20.97 -4.99
CA GLU A 12 -15.75 20.41 -6.30
C GLU A 12 -15.39 18.92 -6.19
N ALA A 13 -14.63 18.54 -5.15
CA ALA A 13 -14.31 17.14 -4.89
C ALA A 13 -15.57 16.29 -4.64
N GLU A 14 -16.51 16.82 -3.85
CA GLU A 14 -17.79 16.17 -3.56
C GLU A 14 -18.65 15.99 -4.81
N GLU A 15 -18.76 17.03 -5.64
CA GLU A 15 -19.51 16.97 -6.89
C GLU A 15 -18.90 15.95 -7.87
N LYS A 16 -17.58 15.97 -8.06
CA LYS A 16 -16.89 15.03 -8.94
C LYS A 16 -17.00 13.59 -8.44
N ALA A 17 -16.82 13.36 -7.14
CA ALA A 17 -16.96 12.04 -6.56
C ALA A 17 -18.38 11.49 -6.73
N LYS A 18 -19.40 12.34 -6.52
CA LYS A 18 -20.79 11.98 -6.73
C LYS A 18 -21.07 11.65 -8.20
N ALA A 19 -20.65 12.50 -9.13
CA ALA A 19 -20.83 12.26 -10.57
C ALA A 19 -20.16 10.96 -11.04
N ILE A 20 -18.96 10.65 -10.53
CA ILE A 20 -18.25 9.41 -10.85
C ILE A 20 -18.96 8.20 -10.23
N ALA A 21 -19.41 8.29 -8.98
CA ALA A 21 -20.17 7.22 -8.32
C ALA A 21 -21.47 6.92 -9.08
N GLU A 22 -22.22 7.96 -9.48
CA GLU A 22 -23.45 7.81 -10.28
C GLU A 22 -23.16 7.20 -11.65
N ALA A 23 -22.12 7.66 -12.35
CA ALA A 23 -21.72 7.13 -13.65
C ALA A 23 -21.30 5.65 -13.60
N LEU A 24 -20.73 5.22 -12.47
CA LEU A 24 -20.36 3.82 -12.22
C LEU A 24 -21.53 2.97 -11.70
N GLY A 25 -22.69 3.57 -11.40
CA GLY A 25 -23.80 2.88 -10.75
C GLY A 25 -23.45 2.41 -9.33
N TRP A 26 -22.58 3.14 -8.63
CA TRP A 26 -22.12 2.79 -7.30
C TRP A 26 -23.13 3.26 -6.24
N GLU A 27 -23.81 2.32 -5.59
CA GLU A 27 -24.81 2.59 -4.54
C GLU A 27 -24.24 2.56 -3.11
N GLY A 28 -22.98 2.13 -2.96
CA GLY A 28 -22.32 2.02 -1.66
C GLY A 28 -21.79 3.34 -1.13
N THR A 29 -21.35 3.34 0.13
CA THR A 29 -20.61 4.46 0.71
C THR A 29 -19.27 4.66 0.00
N TYR A 30 -18.89 5.91 -0.18
CA TYR A 30 -17.58 6.29 -0.69
C TYR A 30 -16.97 7.36 0.22
N TYR A 31 -15.64 7.31 0.33
CA TYR A 31 -14.87 8.23 1.15
C TYR A 31 -14.07 9.18 0.27
N LEU A 32 -14.02 10.44 0.70
CA LEU A 32 -13.19 11.51 0.15
C LEU A 32 -12.03 11.72 1.13
N ILE A 33 -10.79 11.52 0.66
CA ILE A 33 -9.61 11.63 1.50
C ILE A 33 -8.49 12.42 0.81
N SER A 34 -7.60 12.98 1.63
CA SER A 34 -6.25 13.35 1.20
C SER A 34 -5.26 12.58 2.05
N ALA A 35 -4.61 11.58 1.44
CA ALA A 35 -3.55 10.83 2.11
C ALA A 35 -2.36 11.72 2.49
N ALA A 36 -2.01 12.69 1.63
CA ALA A 36 -0.89 13.61 1.85
C ALA A 36 -1.14 14.55 3.02
N SER A 37 -2.34 15.12 3.12
CA SER A 37 -2.73 16.04 4.19
C SER A 37 -3.40 15.36 5.38
N GLN A 38 -3.48 14.03 5.38
CA GLN A 38 -4.17 13.20 6.39
C GLN A 38 -5.65 13.57 6.61
N LEU A 39 -6.30 14.19 5.61
CA LEU A 39 -7.69 14.61 5.68
C LEU A 39 -8.61 13.43 5.36
N GLY A 40 -9.62 13.16 6.19
CA GLY A 40 -10.59 12.07 6.00
C GLY A 40 -10.02 10.65 6.18
N VAL A 41 -8.70 10.51 6.39
CA VAL A 41 -8.04 9.20 6.56
C VAL A 41 -8.41 8.56 7.89
N LYS A 42 -8.57 9.35 8.96
CA LYS A 42 -8.91 8.83 10.29
C LYS A 42 -10.27 8.12 10.30
N ASP A 43 -11.28 8.75 9.71
CA ASP A 43 -12.63 8.19 9.66
C ASP A 43 -12.65 6.90 8.82
N LEU A 44 -11.97 6.90 7.66
CA LEU A 44 -11.78 5.70 6.84
C LEU A 44 -11.11 4.56 7.63
N CYS A 45 -10.02 4.85 8.36
CA CYS A 45 -9.33 3.83 9.16
C CYS A 45 -10.21 3.27 10.29
N TRP A 46 -11.02 4.12 10.93
CA TRP A 46 -11.97 3.70 11.96
C TRP A 46 -13.05 2.77 11.41
N ASP A 47 -13.62 3.10 10.25
CA ASP A 47 -14.65 2.28 9.62
C ASP A 47 -14.10 0.93 9.16
N VAL A 48 -12.87 0.92 8.60
CA VAL A 48 -12.18 -0.33 8.24
C VAL A 48 -11.88 -1.18 9.48
N MET A 49 -11.40 -0.57 10.57
CA MET A 49 -11.13 -1.28 11.82
C MET A 49 -12.41 -1.89 12.40
N THR A 50 -13.49 -1.12 12.42
CA THR A 50 -14.82 -1.57 12.86
C THR A 50 -15.29 -2.75 12.01
N PHE A 51 -15.18 -2.65 10.69
CA PHE A 51 -15.54 -3.74 9.78
C PHE A 51 -14.75 -5.03 10.04
N ILE A 52 -13.45 -4.94 10.32
CA ILE A 52 -12.60 -6.10 10.66
C ILE A 52 -13.06 -6.74 11.98
N ILE A 53 -13.39 -5.93 12.98
CA ILE A 53 -13.85 -6.41 14.29
C ILE A 53 -15.22 -7.10 14.17
N GLU A 54 -16.12 -6.53 13.37
CA GLU A 54 -17.47 -7.05 13.15
C GLU A 54 -17.47 -8.32 12.28
N ASN A 55 -16.45 -8.51 11.44
CA ASN A 55 -16.31 -9.66 10.54
C ASN A 55 -15.04 -10.45 10.85
N PRO A 56 -14.96 -11.12 12.02
CA PRO A 56 -13.81 -11.94 12.36
C PRO A 56 -13.69 -13.08 11.36
N ILE A 57 -12.54 -13.18 10.70
CA ILE A 57 -12.21 -14.33 9.87
C ILE A 57 -12.10 -15.52 10.84
N ALA A 58 -12.99 -16.51 10.71
CA ALA A 58 -12.85 -17.78 11.41
C ALA A 58 -11.43 -18.27 11.13
N GLN A 59 -10.60 -18.34 12.17
CA GLN A 59 -9.18 -18.60 12.06
C GLN A 59 -8.94 -19.77 11.11
N ALA A 60 -8.39 -19.49 9.93
CA ALA A 60 -7.69 -20.51 9.18
C ALA A 60 -6.48 -20.85 10.05
N GLU A 61 -6.61 -21.87 10.88
CA GLU A 61 -5.47 -22.64 11.37
C GLU A 61 -4.66 -23.05 10.15
N GLU A 62 -3.63 -22.28 9.84
CA GLU A 62 -2.36 -22.69 9.24
C GLU A 62 -1.60 -21.41 8.91
N ALA A 63 -0.87 -20.89 9.89
CA ALA A 63 0.31 -20.11 9.59
C ALA A 63 1.29 -21.04 8.84
N LYS A 64 1.09 -21.20 7.53
CA LYS A 64 2.15 -21.61 6.62
C LYS A 64 3.27 -20.61 6.86
N GLN A 65 4.40 -21.12 7.34
CA GLN A 65 5.59 -20.34 7.60
C GLN A 65 5.87 -19.44 6.39
N PRO A 66 6.25 -18.18 6.57
CA PRO A 66 6.58 -17.32 5.44
C PRO A 66 7.71 -18.01 4.66
N GLU A 67 7.43 -18.42 3.42
CA GLU A 67 8.49 -18.82 2.49
C GLU A 67 9.47 -17.64 2.46
N LYS A 68 10.72 -17.94 2.80
CA LYS A 68 11.79 -16.95 2.88
C LYS A 68 12.03 -16.45 1.45
N VAL A 69 11.35 -15.36 1.07
CA VAL A 69 11.56 -14.71 -0.21
C VAL A 69 12.94 -14.04 -0.13
N GLU A 70 13.97 -14.74 -0.61
CA GLU A 70 15.27 -14.13 -0.84
C GLU A 70 15.11 -13.08 -1.94
N PHE A 71 15.18 -11.81 -1.55
CA PHE A 71 15.04 -10.68 -2.44
C PHE A 71 16.25 -10.66 -3.38
N MET A 72 16.01 -10.58 -4.69
CA MET A 72 17.04 -10.70 -5.75
C MET A 72 18.22 -9.72 -5.62
N TRP A 73 18.13 -8.70 -4.76
CA TRP A 73 19.24 -7.81 -4.44
C TRP A 73 20.34 -8.48 -3.60
N ASP A 74 20.01 -9.51 -2.83
CA ASP A 74 20.98 -10.21 -1.98
C ASP A 74 21.99 -11.02 -2.81
N ASP A 75 21.53 -11.54 -3.96
CA ASP A 75 22.38 -12.22 -4.95
C ASP A 75 23.30 -11.24 -5.69
N TYR A 76 22.76 -10.08 -6.08
CA TYR A 76 23.55 -9.02 -6.71
C TYR A 76 24.64 -8.48 -5.78
N HIS A 77 24.33 -8.24 -4.50
CA HIS A 77 25.35 -7.81 -3.52
C HIS A 77 26.42 -8.87 -3.28
N ARG A 78 26.05 -10.16 -3.25
CA ARG A 78 27.03 -11.26 -3.14
C ARG A 78 27.93 -11.34 -4.36
N GLN A 79 27.39 -11.22 -5.57
CA GLN A 79 28.18 -11.23 -6.80
C GLN A 79 29.13 -10.03 -6.88
N GLN A 80 28.67 -8.83 -6.53
CA GLN A 80 29.54 -7.64 -6.54
C GLN A 80 30.65 -7.73 -5.49
N LEU A 81 30.37 -8.26 -4.30
CA LEU A 81 31.41 -8.48 -3.29
C LEU A 81 32.44 -9.53 -3.75
N ALA A 82 31.99 -10.59 -4.42
CA ALA A 82 32.87 -11.63 -4.96
C ALA A 82 33.76 -11.11 -6.12
N GLU A 83 33.22 -10.33 -7.04
CA GLU A 83 34.01 -9.68 -8.12
C GLU A 83 35.07 -8.73 -7.55
N VAL A 84 34.73 -7.95 -6.52
CA VAL A 84 35.67 -7.01 -5.90
C VAL A 84 36.78 -7.74 -5.11
N GLU A 85 36.49 -8.91 -4.53
CA GLU A 85 37.49 -9.76 -3.88
C GLU A 85 38.45 -10.40 -4.90
N GLU A 86 37.95 -10.83 -6.06
CA GLU A 86 38.76 -11.41 -7.14
C GLU A 86 39.70 -10.39 -7.78
N ASP A 87 39.24 -9.15 -8.00
CA ASP A 87 40.07 -8.06 -8.56
C ASP A 87 41.12 -7.53 -7.56
N ALA A 88 40.89 -7.67 -6.25
CA ALA A 88 41.81 -7.18 -5.20
C ALA A 88 42.99 -8.13 -4.97
N ASP A 89 42.83 -9.43 -5.22
CA ASP A 89 43.89 -10.44 -5.10
C ASP A 89 44.88 -10.40 -6.30
N ASP A 90 44.49 -9.86 -7.47
CA ASP A 90 45.31 -9.81 -8.68
C ASP A 90 46.19 -8.54 -8.82
N ASP A 91 45.95 -7.48 -8.01
CA ASP A 91 46.74 -6.22 -8.02
C ASP A 91 47.87 -6.18 -6.97
N TRP A 92 47.99 -7.20 -6.10
CA TRP A 92 49.02 -7.29 -5.05
C TRP A 92 50.00 -8.48 -5.21
N GLY A 93 50.25 -8.94 -6.44
CA GLY A 93 51.24 -9.98 -6.80
C GLY A 93 52.62 -9.47 -7.19
#